data_AF-C1EI26-F1
#
_entry.id   AF-C1EI26-F1
#
_cell.length_a   1.000
_cell.length_b   1.000
_cell.length_c   1.000
_cell.angle_alpha   90.00
_cell.angle_beta   90.00
_cell.angle_gamma   90.00
#
_symmetry.space_group_name_H-M   'P 1'
#
loop_
_entity.id
_entity.type
_entity.pdbx_description
1 polymer ?
#
loop_
_entity_poly.entity_id
_entity_poly.type
_entity_poly.pdbx_seq_one_letter_code
_entity_poly.pdbx_strand_id
1 'polypeptide(L)'
;MTRPCQEVKPNSYSDWKGNCHCLPGYTEDTALPDQNGTGYFLDLNNTQVAPMSLYEPVVFFEGDWVGALNPYGVCVPCRNGYYKEYPGSHPCTKCPENFDTARIDGNWAPPHNSTSGKILAGPLGKTRLEDCHCIANTPIEGVVWVDEPELESYYRNYSREGYRCDVCPHGGNCTGLDIPYIAAQPGFYRTSTVTTKFNKCPNPEACVGGFDSLCLVGNNSGYTGTLCANCLPGYAHPTINGRFPPRCLGCGNVGINTAIFLVQLAGIVSIISIVVWTNVRRGSDAICLIKTFITYMQTVSLAKDLDLRWPEATSGFMVFMEKLSTIDMRSFSVQCLFPGNYYSETGLYLATPLIMGTALLLYYSVFQFFEEQRSSISSRRGRTSKIAEIEEESESDDDGDRSPVVKAADLRTKVRVEAMDNAMFEESWEAKAFDKVFMLAIIMLWFMYPTLAKYMIGLLQCKRLDTGSDNVFLVADMSIKCYDSTHSSWLFLFFVVLIIYVLGIPLLSMFLLQLEGENHDRLGMRFRVGFLYKGHDIERAWWWDLVIFARKFTMISVVVLGA
;
A
#
# COMPACT_ATOMS: atom_id res chain seq x y z
N MET A 1 -14.13 -82.52 -8.39
CA MET A 1 -14.71 -81.23 -7.96
C MET A 1 -13.78 -80.13 -8.45
N THR A 2 -14.26 -79.28 -9.35
CA THR A 2 -13.56 -78.04 -9.74
C THR A 2 -13.65 -77.07 -8.57
N ARG A 3 -12.51 -76.67 -8.00
CA ARG A 3 -12.48 -75.63 -6.96
C ARG A 3 -12.93 -74.30 -7.57
N PRO A 4 -13.66 -73.45 -6.84
CA PRO A 4 -14.06 -72.15 -7.34
C PRO A 4 -12.83 -71.26 -7.57
N CYS A 5 -12.90 -70.39 -8.58
CA CYS A 5 -11.78 -69.51 -8.94
C CYS A 5 -11.32 -68.62 -7.78
N GLN A 6 -12.22 -68.19 -6.89
CA GLN A 6 -11.86 -67.41 -5.71
C GLN A 6 -10.93 -68.16 -4.74
N GLU A 7 -10.99 -69.50 -4.70
CA GLU A 7 -10.13 -70.33 -3.85
C GLU A 7 -8.77 -70.65 -4.47
N VAL A 8 -8.67 -70.64 -5.80
CA VAL A 8 -7.43 -70.98 -6.55
C VAL A 8 -6.69 -69.72 -7.02
N LYS A 9 -7.41 -68.62 -7.16
CA LYS A 9 -6.90 -67.32 -7.59
C LYS A 9 -7.76 -66.23 -6.92
N PRO A 10 -7.40 -65.79 -5.71
CA PRO A 10 -8.13 -64.76 -4.98
C PRO A 10 -8.35 -63.52 -5.86
N ASN A 11 -9.47 -62.81 -5.66
CA ASN A 11 -9.88 -61.65 -6.47
C ASN A 11 -10.15 -61.95 -7.97
N SER A 12 -10.56 -63.18 -8.29
CA SER A 12 -10.95 -63.60 -9.65
C SER A 12 -12.37 -64.20 -9.69
N TYR A 13 -12.91 -64.37 -10.89
CA TYR A 13 -14.16 -65.10 -11.15
C TYR A 13 -13.98 -66.08 -12.32
N SER A 14 -14.84 -67.10 -12.38
CA SER A 14 -14.86 -68.09 -13.46
C SER A 14 -15.71 -67.63 -14.64
N ASP A 15 -15.20 -67.74 -15.86
CA ASP A 15 -16.03 -67.65 -17.07
C ASP A 15 -16.84 -68.95 -17.33
N TRP A 16 -17.65 -68.95 -18.38
CA TRP A 16 -18.48 -70.09 -18.79
C TRP A 16 -17.68 -71.31 -19.27
N LYS A 17 -16.37 -71.15 -19.54
CA LYS A 17 -15.43 -72.23 -19.89
C LYS A 17 -14.66 -72.74 -18.66
N GLY A 18 -14.85 -72.12 -17.49
CA GLY A 18 -14.13 -72.46 -16.26
C GLY A 18 -12.75 -71.81 -16.13
N ASN A 19 -12.40 -70.82 -16.95
CA ASN A 19 -11.15 -70.06 -16.80
C ASN A 19 -11.31 -68.96 -15.75
N CYS A 20 -10.26 -68.73 -14.94
CA CYS A 20 -10.27 -67.73 -13.89
C CYS A 20 -9.70 -66.38 -14.37
N HIS A 21 -10.54 -65.35 -14.36
CA HIS A 21 -10.20 -63.98 -14.77
C HIS A 21 -10.18 -63.03 -13.57
N CYS A 22 -9.20 -62.14 -13.49
CA CYS A 22 -9.19 -61.13 -12.43
C CYS A 22 -10.40 -60.20 -12.52
N LEU A 23 -10.93 -59.84 -11.36
CA LEU A 23 -12.01 -58.87 -11.23
C LEU A 23 -11.55 -57.47 -11.66
N PRO A 24 -12.48 -56.55 -12.00
CA PRO A 24 -12.16 -55.14 -12.21
C PRO A 24 -11.33 -54.57 -11.06
N GLY A 25 -10.31 -53.78 -11.40
CA GLY A 25 -9.32 -53.23 -10.45
C GLY A 25 -8.18 -54.20 -10.10
N TYR A 26 -8.16 -55.42 -10.62
CA TYR A 26 -7.11 -56.41 -10.36
C TYR A 26 -6.42 -56.90 -11.65
N THR A 27 -5.11 -57.14 -11.60
CA THR A 27 -4.29 -57.60 -12.73
C THR A 27 -3.38 -58.76 -12.35
N GLU A 28 -2.91 -59.50 -13.37
CA GLU A 28 -1.89 -60.56 -13.24
C GLU A 28 -0.47 -60.02 -13.45
N ASP A 29 -0.34 -58.75 -13.83
CA ASP A 29 0.93 -58.09 -14.03
C ASP A 29 1.57 -57.70 -12.69
N THR A 30 2.41 -58.60 -12.19
CA THR A 30 3.15 -58.45 -10.93
C THR A 30 4.59 -57.96 -11.13
N ALA A 31 4.94 -57.47 -12.32
CA ALA A 31 6.28 -56.94 -12.56
C ALA A 31 6.59 -55.79 -11.59
N LEU A 32 7.86 -55.63 -11.23
CA LEU A 32 8.27 -54.60 -10.29
C LEU A 32 8.07 -53.18 -10.89
N PRO A 33 7.96 -52.13 -10.05
CA PRO A 33 7.67 -50.79 -10.55
C PRO A 33 8.69 -50.23 -11.55
N ASP A 34 9.96 -50.56 -11.37
CA ASP A 34 11.11 -50.26 -12.24
C ASP A 34 11.07 -51.05 -13.57
N GLN A 35 10.29 -52.12 -13.63
CA GLN A 35 10.04 -52.93 -14.82
C GLN A 35 8.68 -52.61 -15.48
N ASN A 36 8.10 -51.45 -15.19
CA ASN A 36 6.80 -50.98 -15.69
C ASN A 36 5.57 -51.82 -15.28
N GLY A 37 5.67 -52.71 -14.28
CA GLY A 37 4.52 -53.53 -13.87
C GLY A 37 3.37 -52.71 -13.30
N THR A 38 2.14 -53.04 -13.68
CA THR A 38 0.93 -52.23 -13.42
C THR A 38 0.16 -52.64 -12.16
N GLY A 39 0.48 -53.81 -11.60
CA GLY A 39 -0.05 -54.29 -10.32
C GLY A 39 0.78 -53.80 -9.12
N TYR A 40 0.15 -53.79 -7.94
CA TYR A 40 0.82 -53.53 -6.68
C TYR A 40 1.13 -54.84 -5.96
N PHE A 41 2.41 -55.16 -5.84
CA PHE A 41 2.90 -56.40 -5.23
C PHE A 41 4.10 -56.08 -4.32
N LEU A 42 3.92 -56.22 -3.00
CA LEU A 42 4.98 -56.01 -2.00
C LEU A 42 5.53 -57.34 -1.44
N ASP A 43 4.64 -58.25 -1.05
CA ASP A 43 4.99 -59.57 -0.50
C ASP A 43 3.76 -60.51 -0.55
N LEU A 44 4.00 -61.81 -0.65
CA LEU A 44 3.01 -62.88 -0.74
C LEU A 44 2.05 -62.89 0.47
N ASN A 45 2.57 -62.54 1.66
CA ASN A 45 1.81 -62.44 2.91
C ASN A 45 0.74 -61.34 2.88
N ASN A 46 0.97 -60.25 2.12
CA ASN A 46 0.04 -59.13 2.02
C ASN A 46 -1.04 -59.32 0.93
N THR A 47 -0.79 -60.20 -0.05
CA THR A 47 -1.70 -60.41 -1.18
C THR A 47 -2.76 -61.49 -0.95
N GLN A 48 -2.84 -62.09 0.25
CA GLN A 48 -3.77 -63.16 0.61
C GLN A 48 -3.92 -64.18 -0.53
N VAL A 49 -2.78 -64.65 -1.04
CA VAL A 49 -2.72 -65.78 -1.98
C VAL A 49 -3.42 -66.96 -1.31
N ALA A 50 -4.08 -67.82 -2.09
CA ALA A 50 -4.72 -69.02 -1.56
C ALA A 50 -3.73 -69.81 -0.67
N PRO A 51 -4.19 -70.54 0.37
CA PRO A 51 -3.34 -71.18 1.37
C PRO A 51 -2.13 -71.85 0.71
N MET A 52 -0.91 -71.52 1.14
CA MET A 52 0.34 -72.01 0.53
C MET A 52 0.38 -73.54 0.37
N SER A 53 -0.34 -74.26 1.23
CA SER A 53 -0.57 -75.72 1.16
C SER A 53 -1.15 -76.21 -0.18
N LEU A 54 -1.78 -75.34 -0.97
CA LEU A 54 -2.25 -75.67 -2.33
C LEU A 54 -1.11 -75.72 -3.35
N TYR A 55 -0.01 -74.98 -3.12
CA TYR A 55 1.11 -74.83 -4.05
C TYR A 55 2.41 -75.48 -3.54
N GLU A 56 2.47 -75.84 -2.25
CA GLU A 56 3.54 -76.65 -1.63
C GLU A 56 4.01 -77.85 -2.47
N PRO A 57 3.14 -78.59 -3.20
CA PRO A 57 3.59 -79.70 -4.05
C PRO A 57 4.34 -79.28 -5.32
N VAL A 58 4.25 -78.01 -5.74
CA VAL A 58 4.73 -77.49 -7.03
C VAL A 58 5.99 -76.64 -6.85
N VAL A 59 6.15 -75.95 -5.72
CA VAL A 59 7.29 -75.05 -5.53
C VAL A 59 8.49 -75.78 -4.92
N PHE A 60 9.35 -76.30 -5.78
CA PHE A 60 10.47 -77.15 -5.38
C PHE A 60 11.83 -76.44 -5.25
N PHE A 61 11.92 -75.12 -5.52
CA PHE A 61 13.19 -74.39 -5.42
C PHE A 61 12.99 -72.96 -4.89
N GLU A 62 13.80 -72.58 -3.89
CA GLU A 62 13.91 -71.20 -3.40
C GLU A 62 14.39 -70.28 -4.53
N GLY A 63 13.54 -69.33 -4.96
CA GLY A 63 13.98 -68.19 -5.75
C GLY A 63 13.02 -67.72 -6.86
N ASP A 64 12.11 -68.57 -7.36
CA ASP A 64 11.14 -68.19 -8.41
C ASP A 64 9.74 -68.74 -8.11
N TRP A 65 9.13 -68.19 -7.06
CA TRP A 65 7.78 -68.57 -6.60
C TRP A 65 6.67 -68.03 -7.53
N VAL A 66 6.94 -66.96 -8.30
CA VAL A 66 6.00 -66.39 -9.28
C VAL A 66 5.83 -67.36 -10.45
N GLY A 67 6.91 -68.01 -10.90
CA GLY A 67 6.85 -69.10 -11.88
C GLY A 67 6.02 -70.30 -11.41
N ALA A 68 5.99 -70.59 -10.11
CA ALA A 68 5.22 -71.69 -9.53
C ALA A 68 3.71 -71.46 -9.43
N LEU A 69 3.25 -70.21 -9.60
CA LEU A 69 1.83 -69.86 -9.70
C LEU A 69 1.26 -70.10 -11.10
N ASN A 70 2.08 -70.40 -12.10
CA ASN A 70 1.68 -70.74 -13.47
C ASN A 70 1.10 -72.18 -13.50
N PRO A 71 -0.11 -72.46 -14.05
CA PRO A 71 -0.92 -71.65 -14.96
C PRO A 71 -1.96 -70.71 -14.34
N TYR A 72 -2.10 -70.68 -13.01
CA TYR A 72 -3.22 -69.98 -12.37
C TYR A 72 -2.99 -68.47 -12.19
N GLY A 73 -1.74 -68.02 -12.01
CA GLY A 73 -1.39 -66.61 -11.77
C GLY A 73 -1.94 -66.06 -10.44
N VAL A 74 -1.68 -64.79 -10.15
CA VAL A 74 -2.24 -64.08 -8.98
C VAL A 74 -2.95 -62.81 -9.44
N CYS A 75 -4.08 -62.46 -8.82
CA CYS A 75 -4.75 -61.18 -9.07
C CYS A 75 -4.39 -60.19 -7.98
N VAL A 76 -3.51 -59.24 -8.33
CA VAL A 76 -3.09 -58.14 -7.46
C VAL A 76 -3.84 -56.86 -7.82
N PRO A 77 -4.12 -55.95 -6.88
CA PRO A 77 -4.79 -54.70 -7.21
C PRO A 77 -3.92 -53.82 -8.10
N CYS A 78 -4.53 -53.03 -8.98
CA CYS A 78 -3.82 -52.01 -9.75
C CYS A 78 -3.08 -51.05 -8.81
N ARG A 79 -1.84 -50.68 -9.16
CA ARG A 79 -1.04 -49.73 -8.36
C ARG A 79 -1.49 -48.28 -8.54
N ASN A 80 -0.94 -47.37 -7.73
CA ASN A 80 -1.21 -45.93 -7.86
C ASN A 80 -0.97 -45.44 -9.29
N GLY A 81 -1.92 -44.68 -9.85
CA GLY A 81 -1.87 -44.15 -11.21
C GLY A 81 -2.29 -45.14 -12.30
N TYR A 82 -2.93 -46.24 -11.94
CA TYR A 82 -3.50 -47.21 -12.87
C TYR A 82 -4.93 -47.59 -12.47
N TYR A 83 -5.76 -47.87 -13.48
CA TYR A 83 -7.15 -48.31 -13.30
C TYR A 83 -7.49 -49.47 -14.24
N LYS A 84 -8.54 -50.23 -13.92
CA LYS A 84 -9.01 -51.33 -14.77
C LYS A 84 -10.50 -51.58 -14.67
N GLU A 85 -11.22 -51.26 -15.75
CA GLU A 85 -12.68 -51.35 -15.82
C GLU A 85 -13.16 -52.77 -16.12
N TYR A 86 -12.48 -53.46 -17.04
CA TYR A 86 -12.90 -54.76 -17.52
C TYR A 86 -12.15 -55.91 -16.83
N PRO A 87 -12.84 -57.03 -16.55
CA PRO A 87 -12.19 -58.23 -16.05
C PRO A 87 -11.19 -58.85 -17.03
N GLY A 88 -10.22 -59.61 -16.52
CA GLY A 88 -9.29 -60.41 -17.34
C GLY A 88 -7.85 -60.41 -16.82
N SER A 89 -6.95 -61.04 -17.57
CA SER A 89 -5.52 -61.17 -17.21
C SER A 89 -4.64 -59.96 -17.59
N HIS A 90 -5.14 -59.08 -18.45
CA HIS A 90 -4.40 -57.95 -19.01
C HIS A 90 -3.90 -56.94 -17.94
N PRO A 91 -2.80 -56.20 -18.23
CA PRO A 91 -2.27 -55.15 -17.37
C PRO A 91 -3.31 -54.04 -17.13
N CYS A 92 -3.15 -53.30 -16.03
CA CYS A 92 -4.00 -52.13 -15.77
C CYS A 92 -3.68 -50.99 -16.74
N THR A 93 -4.68 -50.17 -17.05
CA THR A 93 -4.51 -48.99 -17.90
C THR A 93 -3.88 -47.87 -17.09
N LYS A 94 -2.83 -47.24 -17.63
CA LYS A 94 -2.17 -46.08 -17.01
C LYS A 94 -3.10 -44.87 -17.05
N CYS A 95 -3.16 -44.11 -15.96
CA CYS A 95 -3.79 -42.79 -15.98
C CYS A 95 -3.09 -41.85 -16.98
N PRO A 96 -3.76 -40.79 -17.45
CA PRO A 96 -3.15 -39.78 -18.33
C PRO A 96 -1.93 -39.12 -17.69
N GLU A 97 -1.14 -38.39 -18.48
CA GLU A 97 0.07 -37.72 -17.97
C GLU A 97 -0.25 -36.75 -16.82
N ASN A 98 0.56 -36.81 -15.76
CA ASN A 98 0.41 -36.04 -14.52
C ASN A 98 -0.85 -36.34 -13.70
N PHE A 99 -1.46 -37.52 -13.92
CA PHE A 99 -2.52 -38.05 -13.06
C PHE A 99 -2.05 -39.25 -12.23
N ASP A 100 -2.58 -39.38 -11.03
CA ASP A 100 -2.51 -40.59 -10.21
C ASP A 100 -3.88 -40.96 -9.61
N THR A 101 -3.92 -41.97 -8.74
CA THR A 101 -5.16 -42.42 -8.08
C THR A 101 -5.13 -42.17 -6.57
N ALA A 102 -4.20 -41.36 -6.09
CA ALA A 102 -3.92 -41.20 -4.66
C ALA A 102 -4.93 -40.33 -3.92
N ARG A 103 -5.70 -39.53 -4.65
CA ARG A 103 -6.64 -38.55 -4.10
C ARG A 103 -8.07 -38.79 -4.57
N ILE A 104 -9.01 -38.30 -3.78
CA ILE A 104 -10.43 -38.15 -4.12
C ILE A 104 -10.84 -36.75 -3.62
N ASP A 105 -11.45 -35.95 -4.48
CA ASP A 105 -11.88 -34.57 -4.15
C ASP A 105 -10.77 -33.72 -3.49
N GLY A 106 -9.53 -33.88 -3.97
CA GLY A 106 -8.36 -33.14 -3.50
C GLY A 106 -7.74 -33.64 -2.19
N ASN A 107 -8.38 -34.58 -1.50
CA ASN A 107 -7.90 -35.19 -0.26
C ASN A 107 -7.32 -36.58 -0.53
N TRP A 108 -6.47 -37.08 0.38
CA TRP A 108 -5.97 -38.46 0.29
C TRP A 108 -7.14 -39.46 0.26
N ALA A 109 -7.09 -40.38 -0.70
CA ALA A 109 -8.11 -41.40 -0.86
C ALA A 109 -8.17 -42.28 0.40
N PRO A 110 -9.31 -42.36 1.11
CA PRO A 110 -9.44 -43.25 2.26
C PRO A 110 -9.45 -44.72 1.80
N PRO A 111 -9.18 -45.68 2.71
CA PRO A 111 -9.37 -47.09 2.42
C PRO A 111 -10.81 -47.38 1.98
N HIS A 112 -10.99 -48.27 1.00
CA HIS A 112 -12.29 -48.55 0.40
C HIS A 112 -12.49 -50.04 0.11
N ASN A 113 -13.75 -50.47 -0.01
CA ASN A 113 -14.09 -51.81 -0.46
C ASN A 113 -13.89 -51.93 -1.98
N SER A 114 -13.03 -52.85 -2.39
CA SER A 114 -12.79 -53.20 -3.79
C SER A 114 -13.88 -54.12 -4.36
N THR A 115 -13.82 -54.36 -5.67
CA THR A 115 -14.75 -55.26 -6.40
C THR A 115 -14.75 -56.70 -5.87
N SER A 116 -13.71 -57.12 -5.15
CA SER A 116 -13.64 -58.45 -4.50
C SER A 116 -14.21 -58.47 -3.08
N GLY A 117 -14.66 -57.32 -2.55
CA GLY A 117 -15.12 -57.17 -1.17
C GLY A 117 -13.98 -56.99 -0.14
N LYS A 118 -12.73 -56.87 -0.60
CA LYS A 118 -11.57 -56.60 0.26
C LYS A 118 -11.36 -55.11 0.47
N ILE A 119 -10.94 -54.73 1.67
CA ILE A 119 -10.55 -53.35 1.98
C ILE A 119 -9.14 -53.12 1.41
N LEU A 120 -9.03 -52.20 0.47
CA LEU A 120 -7.76 -51.76 -0.11
C LEU A 120 -7.40 -50.36 0.39
N ALA A 121 -6.11 -50.04 0.40
CA ALA A 121 -5.65 -48.66 0.54
C ALA A 121 -6.23 -47.81 -0.60
N GLY A 122 -6.56 -46.55 -0.31
CA GLY A 122 -7.22 -45.62 -1.24
C GLY A 122 -6.71 -45.61 -2.69
N PRO A 123 -5.38 -45.52 -2.95
CA PRO A 123 -4.85 -45.47 -4.32
C PRO A 123 -4.99 -46.75 -5.13
N LEU A 124 -5.24 -47.89 -4.49
CA LEU A 124 -5.10 -49.20 -5.11
C LEU A 124 -6.43 -49.69 -5.69
N GLY A 125 -6.34 -50.48 -6.75
CA GLY A 125 -7.48 -51.25 -7.26
C GLY A 125 -8.61 -50.42 -7.87
N LYS A 126 -8.29 -49.24 -8.41
CA LYS A 126 -9.26 -48.37 -9.09
C LYS A 126 -9.80 -49.00 -10.37
N THR A 127 -11.04 -48.67 -10.72
CA THR A 127 -11.75 -49.34 -11.81
C THR A 127 -12.04 -48.42 -12.98
N ARG A 128 -12.11 -47.11 -12.77
CA ARG A 128 -12.53 -46.16 -13.80
C ARG A 128 -11.47 -45.09 -14.05
N LEU A 129 -11.49 -44.52 -15.25
CA LEU A 129 -10.69 -43.35 -15.60
C LEU A 129 -11.02 -42.14 -14.71
N GLU A 130 -12.26 -42.05 -14.22
CA GLU A 130 -12.73 -41.00 -13.31
C GLU A 130 -12.02 -41.02 -11.95
N ASP A 131 -11.41 -42.15 -11.57
CA ASP A 131 -10.60 -42.28 -10.36
C ASP A 131 -9.20 -41.65 -10.51
N CYS A 132 -8.82 -41.22 -11.73
CA CYS A 132 -7.57 -40.53 -11.99
C CYS A 132 -7.72 -39.03 -11.68
N HIS A 133 -6.86 -38.51 -10.78
CA HIS A 133 -6.80 -37.11 -10.39
C HIS A 133 -5.41 -36.51 -10.66
N CYS A 134 -5.33 -35.20 -10.85
CA CYS A 134 -4.04 -34.54 -11.06
C CYS A 134 -3.15 -34.72 -9.84
N ILE A 135 -1.87 -35.04 -10.07
CA ILE A 135 -0.87 -35.20 -9.02
C ILE A 135 -0.75 -33.87 -8.28
N ALA A 136 -0.91 -33.93 -6.95
CA ALA A 136 -0.78 -32.78 -6.08
C ALA A 136 -0.03 -33.17 -4.83
N ASN A 137 1.08 -32.48 -4.60
CA ASN A 137 1.88 -32.63 -3.40
C ASN A 137 1.50 -31.52 -2.44
N THR A 138 0.40 -31.73 -1.73
CA THR A 138 0.10 -30.89 -0.56
C THR A 138 1.07 -31.29 0.54
N PRO A 139 1.83 -30.35 1.15
CA PRO A 139 2.61 -30.68 2.34
C PRO A 139 1.67 -31.30 3.38
N ILE A 140 2.03 -32.49 3.85
CA ILE A 140 1.39 -33.12 5.00
C ILE A 140 1.64 -32.18 6.17
N GLU A 141 0.57 -31.78 6.88
CA GLU A 141 0.56 -30.86 8.03
C GLU A 141 1.95 -30.48 8.60
N GLY A 142 2.48 -29.34 8.15
CA GLY A 142 3.56 -28.63 8.85
C GLY A 142 4.99 -29.16 8.70
N VAL A 143 5.27 -30.13 7.82
CA VAL A 143 6.66 -30.58 7.59
C VAL A 143 7.11 -30.23 6.17
N VAL A 144 7.97 -29.21 6.06
CA VAL A 144 8.75 -28.89 4.86
C VAL A 144 10.09 -29.59 5.01
N TRP A 145 10.33 -30.67 4.26
CA TRP A 145 11.65 -31.28 4.18
C TRP A 145 12.53 -30.42 3.25
N VAL A 146 13.61 -29.87 3.78
CA VAL A 146 14.46 -28.85 3.13
C VAL A 146 15.28 -29.41 1.95
N ASP A 147 15.33 -30.72 1.77
CA ASP A 147 16.23 -31.40 0.80
C ASP A 147 15.53 -32.38 -0.17
N GLU A 148 14.18 -32.47 -0.17
CA GLU A 148 13.47 -33.20 -1.23
C GLU A 148 13.14 -32.24 -2.39
N PRO A 149 13.33 -32.65 -3.67
CA PRO A 149 12.95 -31.81 -4.80
C PRO A 149 11.46 -31.45 -4.66
N GLU A 150 11.13 -30.16 -4.75
CA GLU A 150 9.74 -29.69 -4.80
C GLU A 150 9.02 -30.45 -5.91
N LEU A 151 8.29 -31.50 -5.55
CA LEU A 151 7.49 -32.24 -6.51
C LEU A 151 6.44 -31.29 -7.05
N GLU A 152 6.50 -31.06 -8.37
CA GLU A 152 5.56 -30.19 -9.06
C GLU A 152 4.12 -30.66 -8.80
N SER A 153 3.29 -29.75 -8.30
CA SER A 153 1.85 -29.98 -8.14
C SER A 153 1.11 -29.50 -9.37
N TYR A 154 -0.02 -30.12 -9.67
CA TYR A 154 -0.83 -29.80 -10.83
C TYR A 154 -2.30 -29.52 -10.45
N TYR A 155 -3.05 -28.93 -11.37
CA TYR A 155 -4.49 -28.71 -11.24
C TYR A 155 -5.20 -29.14 -12.52
N ARG A 156 -6.48 -29.48 -12.42
CA ARG A 156 -7.29 -29.95 -13.55
C ARG A 156 -7.84 -28.76 -14.33
N ASN A 157 -7.67 -28.77 -15.65
CA ASN A 157 -8.15 -27.69 -16.52
C ASN A 157 -9.25 -28.20 -17.47
N TYR A 158 -10.52 -28.08 -17.06
CA TYR A 158 -11.68 -28.47 -17.88
C TYR A 158 -11.92 -27.58 -19.11
N SER A 159 -11.32 -26.39 -19.18
CA SER A 159 -11.51 -25.47 -20.31
C SER A 159 -10.80 -25.93 -21.59
N ARG A 160 -9.96 -26.96 -21.52
CA ARG A 160 -9.36 -27.64 -22.67
C ARG A 160 -10.00 -29.02 -22.80
N GLU A 161 -10.45 -29.40 -24.00
CA GLU A 161 -10.99 -30.73 -24.25
C GLU A 161 -9.96 -31.82 -23.83
N GLY A 162 -10.33 -32.69 -22.89
CA GLY A 162 -9.53 -33.85 -22.47
C GLY A 162 -9.10 -33.89 -20.99
N TYR A 163 -8.66 -35.06 -20.54
CA TYR A 163 -8.06 -35.28 -19.21
C TYR A 163 -6.63 -34.71 -19.20
N ARG A 164 -6.49 -33.41 -18.90
CA ARG A 164 -5.20 -32.72 -18.86
C ARG A 164 -5.01 -31.97 -17.54
N CYS A 165 -3.80 -32.08 -16.99
CA CYS A 165 -3.34 -31.31 -15.85
C CYS A 165 -2.37 -30.22 -16.29
N ASP A 166 -2.53 -29.02 -15.76
CA ASP A 166 -1.58 -27.92 -15.94
C ASP A 166 -0.80 -27.70 -14.63
N VAL A 167 0.43 -27.18 -14.75
CA VAL A 167 1.33 -26.93 -13.61
C VAL A 167 0.70 -25.92 -12.65
N CYS A 168 0.83 -26.15 -11.35
CA CYS A 168 0.31 -25.23 -10.34
C CYS A 168 0.94 -23.84 -10.50
N PRO A 169 0.14 -22.77 -10.60
CA PRO A 169 0.68 -21.42 -10.76
C PRO A 169 1.46 -21.00 -9.50
N HIS A 170 2.54 -20.25 -9.71
CA HIS A 170 3.37 -19.74 -8.63
C HIS A 170 2.57 -18.90 -7.63
N GLY A 171 2.66 -19.25 -6.34
CA GLY A 171 1.87 -18.63 -5.26
C GLY A 171 0.49 -19.28 -5.03
N GLY A 172 0.14 -20.30 -5.82
CA GLY A 172 -1.03 -21.15 -5.62
C GLY A 172 -0.67 -22.43 -4.86
N ASN A 173 -1.65 -22.96 -4.13
CA ASN A 173 -1.61 -24.26 -3.46
C ASN A 173 -2.68 -25.13 -4.12
N CYS A 174 -2.24 -26.05 -4.99
CA CYS A 174 -3.12 -26.89 -5.79
C CYS A 174 -3.37 -28.23 -5.09
N THR A 175 -4.61 -28.69 -5.14
CA THR A 175 -5.06 -29.99 -4.60
C THR A 175 -5.31 -31.03 -5.70
N GLY A 176 -4.97 -30.73 -6.95
CA GLY A 176 -5.29 -31.58 -8.11
C GLY A 176 -6.69 -31.35 -8.69
N LEU A 177 -7.47 -30.47 -8.07
CA LEU A 177 -8.80 -30.06 -8.51
C LEU A 177 -8.74 -28.88 -9.48
N ASP A 178 -9.91 -28.34 -9.83
CA ASP A 178 -10.08 -27.27 -10.81
C ASP A 178 -9.64 -25.91 -10.29
N ILE A 179 -9.62 -24.93 -11.20
CA ILE A 179 -9.24 -23.54 -10.94
C ILE A 179 -9.90 -22.94 -9.66
N PRO A 180 -11.21 -23.12 -9.38
CA PRO A 180 -11.82 -22.59 -8.15
C PRO A 180 -11.21 -23.13 -6.86
N TYR A 181 -10.63 -24.33 -6.91
CA TYR A 181 -10.06 -25.04 -5.77
C TYR A 181 -8.54 -24.85 -5.62
N ILE A 182 -7.97 -23.85 -6.30
CA ILE A 182 -6.58 -23.45 -6.05
C ILE A 182 -6.57 -22.40 -4.93
N ALA A 183 -6.04 -22.75 -3.76
CA ALA A 183 -5.90 -21.82 -2.65
C ALA A 183 -4.67 -20.91 -2.87
N ALA A 184 -4.68 -19.68 -2.34
CA ALA A 184 -3.46 -18.87 -2.29
C ALA A 184 -2.51 -19.41 -1.21
N GLN A 185 -1.21 -19.46 -1.49
CA GLN A 185 -0.20 -19.71 -0.47
C GLN A 185 -0.09 -18.52 0.50
N PRO A 186 0.40 -18.72 1.74
CA PRO A 186 0.73 -17.62 2.63
C PRO A 186 1.66 -16.59 1.94
N GLY A 187 1.35 -15.30 2.11
CA GLY A 187 2.04 -14.20 1.43
C GLY A 187 1.54 -13.87 0.01
N PHE A 188 0.60 -14.65 -0.51
CA PHE A 188 -0.06 -14.40 -1.79
C PHE A 188 -1.55 -14.09 -1.62
N TYR A 189 -2.08 -13.35 -2.59
CA TYR A 189 -3.49 -12.97 -2.68
C TYR A 189 -4.04 -13.30 -4.06
N ARG A 190 -5.25 -13.87 -4.08
CA ARG A 190 -6.00 -14.20 -5.28
C ARG A 190 -7.22 -13.30 -5.36
N THR A 191 -7.36 -12.55 -6.46
CA THR A 191 -8.45 -11.59 -6.64
C THR A 191 -9.81 -12.24 -6.89
N SER A 192 -9.82 -13.41 -7.53
CA SER A 192 -11.04 -14.17 -7.79
C SER A 192 -10.75 -15.64 -8.03
N THR A 193 -11.69 -16.51 -7.66
CA THR A 193 -11.62 -17.97 -7.77
C THR A 193 -11.56 -18.49 -9.21
N VAL A 194 -11.81 -17.65 -10.21
CA VAL A 194 -11.69 -18.03 -11.65
C VAL A 194 -10.30 -17.75 -12.23
N THR A 195 -9.43 -17.05 -11.49
CA THR A 195 -8.16 -16.52 -12.00
C THR A 195 -7.01 -17.43 -11.58
N THR A 196 -6.07 -17.74 -12.46
CA THR A 196 -4.87 -18.54 -12.11
C THR A 196 -3.69 -17.68 -11.69
N LYS A 197 -3.89 -16.35 -11.56
CA LYS A 197 -2.84 -15.41 -11.19
C LYS A 197 -2.88 -15.07 -9.70
N PHE A 198 -1.78 -15.35 -9.02
CA PHE A 198 -1.57 -15.06 -7.61
C PHE A 198 -0.59 -13.91 -7.45
N ASN A 199 -0.97 -12.90 -6.68
CA ASN A 199 -0.20 -11.69 -6.51
C ASN A 199 0.49 -11.70 -5.15
N LYS A 200 1.78 -11.35 -5.10
CA LYS A 200 2.51 -11.17 -3.84
C LYS A 200 1.93 -9.98 -3.07
N CYS A 201 1.69 -10.16 -1.78
CA CYS A 201 1.22 -9.10 -0.92
C CYS A 201 2.36 -8.14 -0.55
N PRO A 202 2.08 -6.83 -0.40
CA PRO A 202 3.07 -5.87 0.12
C PRO A 202 3.64 -6.33 1.46
N ASN A 203 2.77 -6.91 2.31
CA ASN A 203 3.18 -7.61 3.51
C ASN A 203 2.88 -9.11 3.41
N PRO A 204 3.90 -9.98 3.29
CA PRO A 204 3.70 -11.42 3.26
C PRO A 204 2.98 -11.97 4.50
N GLU A 205 3.21 -11.39 5.69
CA GLU A 205 2.55 -11.82 6.94
C GLU A 205 1.07 -11.43 6.98
N ALA A 206 0.66 -10.40 6.22
CA ALA A 206 -0.72 -9.93 6.21
C ALA A 206 -1.65 -10.88 5.42
N CYS A 207 -1.10 -11.59 4.43
CA CYS A 207 -1.85 -12.54 3.61
C CYS A 207 -1.69 -13.95 4.18
N VAL A 208 -2.73 -14.41 4.87
CA VAL A 208 -2.78 -15.80 5.39
C VAL A 208 -2.93 -16.78 4.22
N GLY A 209 -3.53 -16.35 3.12
CA GLY A 209 -3.78 -17.17 1.94
C GLY A 209 -5.13 -17.90 2.05
N GLY A 210 -5.20 -19.12 1.52
CA GLY A 210 -6.44 -19.90 1.43
C GLY A 210 -7.27 -19.57 0.19
N PHE A 211 -8.45 -20.18 0.08
CA PHE A 211 -9.35 -19.99 -1.08
C PHE A 211 -9.86 -18.55 -1.19
N ASP A 212 -10.21 -17.94 -0.05
CA ASP A 212 -10.74 -16.58 0.03
C ASP A 212 -9.65 -15.50 0.21
N SER A 213 -8.37 -15.89 0.19
CA SER A 213 -7.23 -14.98 0.42
C SER A 213 -7.38 -14.14 1.68
N LEU A 214 -7.57 -14.83 2.81
CA LEU A 214 -7.86 -14.21 4.10
C LEU A 214 -6.72 -13.28 4.55
N CYS A 215 -7.12 -12.13 5.10
CA CYS A 215 -6.21 -11.19 5.71
C CYS A 215 -6.04 -11.48 7.20
N LEU A 216 -4.82 -11.26 7.70
CA LEU A 216 -4.51 -11.45 9.11
C LEU A 216 -5.28 -10.43 9.98
N VAL A 217 -6.04 -10.94 10.94
CA VAL A 217 -6.71 -10.13 11.97
C VAL A 217 -6.38 -10.75 13.32
N GLY A 218 -5.66 -10.01 14.18
CA GLY A 218 -5.18 -10.51 15.47
C GLY A 218 -3.73 -10.10 15.76
N ASN A 219 -3.24 -10.44 16.96
CA ASN A 219 -1.88 -10.13 17.41
C ASN A 219 -1.50 -8.63 17.27
N ASN A 220 -2.39 -7.72 17.74
CA ASN A 220 -2.26 -6.26 17.59
C ASN A 220 -2.15 -5.74 16.14
N SER A 221 -2.63 -6.52 15.17
CA SER A 221 -2.71 -6.13 13.77
C SER A 221 -4.12 -6.35 13.19
N GLY A 222 -4.50 -5.52 12.23
CA GLY A 222 -5.78 -5.60 11.55
C GLY A 222 -5.65 -5.17 10.11
N TYR A 223 -5.54 -6.14 9.20
CA TYR A 223 -5.45 -5.91 7.74
C TYR A 223 -6.78 -6.21 7.06
N THR A 224 -7.03 -5.52 5.95
CA THR A 224 -8.23 -5.67 5.14
C THR A 224 -7.99 -5.23 3.69
N GLY A 225 -9.00 -5.39 2.85
CA GLY A 225 -8.98 -4.99 1.44
C GLY A 225 -8.15 -5.90 0.56
N THR A 226 -8.02 -5.50 -0.71
CA THR A 226 -7.27 -6.24 -1.71
C THR A 226 -5.78 -6.27 -1.36
N LEU A 227 -5.14 -7.43 -1.55
CA LEU A 227 -3.75 -7.71 -1.11
C LEU A 227 -3.50 -7.54 0.39
N CYS A 228 -4.56 -7.43 1.21
CA CYS A 228 -4.44 -7.12 2.64
C CYS A 228 -3.58 -5.89 2.92
N ALA A 229 -3.62 -4.92 2.00
CA ALA A 229 -2.76 -3.75 2.01
C ALA A 229 -3.33 -2.59 2.85
N ASN A 230 -4.61 -2.65 3.23
CA ASN A 230 -5.27 -1.60 3.99
C ASN A 230 -5.43 -2.00 5.45
N CYS A 231 -5.54 -1.01 6.34
CA CYS A 231 -5.80 -1.25 7.75
C CYS A 231 -7.30 -1.23 8.06
N LEU A 232 -7.71 -2.08 9.01
CA LEU A 232 -9.04 -2.04 9.59
C LEU A 232 -9.25 -0.74 10.41
N PRO A 233 -10.51 -0.30 10.62
CA PRO A 233 -10.79 0.83 11.51
C PRO A 233 -10.18 0.64 12.90
N GLY A 234 -9.51 1.67 13.42
CA GLY A 234 -8.77 1.61 14.69
C GLY A 234 -7.32 1.13 14.55
N TYR A 235 -6.87 0.83 13.33
CA TYR A 235 -5.49 0.55 12.98
C TYR A 235 -5.00 1.54 11.92
N ALA A 236 -3.71 1.87 11.97
CA ALA A 236 -3.07 2.76 11.00
C ALA A 236 -1.65 2.28 10.70
N HIS A 237 -1.09 2.75 9.60
CA HIS A 237 0.29 2.43 9.25
C HIS A 237 1.26 3.30 10.06
N PRO A 238 2.33 2.70 10.65
CA PRO A 238 3.56 3.24 11.22
C PRO A 238 3.85 4.72 11.25
N THR A 239 3.62 5.38 10.11
CA THR A 239 4.60 6.12 9.30
C THR A 239 5.38 5.23 8.32
N ILE A 240 5.22 5.56 7.04
CA ILE A 240 6.05 5.16 5.88
C ILE A 240 5.82 3.72 5.39
N ASN A 241 5.98 3.51 4.07
CA ASN A 241 6.51 2.29 3.42
C ASN A 241 7.86 1.77 4.04
N GLY A 242 8.22 2.21 5.25
CA GLY A 242 9.56 2.17 5.83
C GLY A 242 9.71 1.19 7.00
N ARG A 243 8.66 0.43 7.33
CA ARG A 243 8.84 -0.96 7.73
C ARG A 243 8.39 -1.76 6.54
N PHE A 244 9.33 -2.27 5.75
CA PHE A 244 9.01 -3.32 4.80
C PHE A 244 9.15 -4.65 5.55
N PRO A 245 8.06 -5.42 5.72
CA PRO A 245 6.74 -5.19 5.14
C PRO A 245 5.83 -4.24 5.95
N PRO A 246 4.91 -3.48 5.30
CA PRO A 246 4.05 -2.50 5.97
C PRO A 246 3.12 -3.20 6.96
N ARG A 247 3.13 -2.72 8.22
CA ARG A 247 2.28 -3.28 9.29
C ARG A 247 1.15 -2.34 9.67
N CYS A 248 0.00 -2.91 10.02
CA CYS A 248 -1.11 -2.16 10.60
C CYS A 248 -1.00 -2.24 12.13
N LEU A 249 -0.78 -1.11 12.81
CA LEU A 249 -0.70 -1.04 14.26
C LEU A 249 -1.96 -0.40 14.84
N GLY A 250 -2.40 -0.90 15.99
CA GLY A 250 -3.54 -0.34 16.70
C GLY A 250 -3.28 1.11 17.14
N CYS A 251 -4.28 1.96 17.01
CA CYS A 251 -4.17 3.41 17.26
C CYS A 251 -3.91 3.79 18.73
N GLY A 252 -4.02 2.86 19.67
CA GLY A 252 -3.73 3.11 21.08
C GLY A 252 -4.63 4.18 21.69
N ASN A 253 -4.03 5.09 22.47
CA ASN A 253 -4.76 6.14 23.18
C ASN A 253 -4.97 7.38 22.30
N VAL A 254 -6.24 7.76 22.09
CA VAL A 254 -6.64 8.93 21.30
C VAL A 254 -6.01 10.23 21.83
N GLY A 255 -5.89 10.39 23.14
CA GLY A 255 -5.29 11.58 23.76
C GLY A 255 -3.82 11.80 23.40
N ILE A 256 -3.04 10.72 23.26
CA ILE A 256 -1.64 10.80 22.81
C ILE A 256 -1.59 11.25 21.34
N ASN A 257 -2.43 10.67 20.48
CA ASN A 257 -2.50 11.07 19.07
C ASN A 257 -2.94 12.54 18.92
N THR A 258 -3.92 12.98 19.71
CA THR A 258 -4.37 14.38 19.75
C THR A 258 -3.23 15.30 20.20
N ALA A 259 -2.50 14.95 21.26
CA ALA A 259 -1.37 15.74 21.73
C ALA A 259 -0.28 15.87 20.66
N ILE A 260 0.10 14.76 20.01
CA ILE A 260 1.08 14.77 18.91
C ILE A 260 0.61 15.64 17.75
N PHE A 261 -0.67 15.54 17.37
CA PHE A 261 -1.26 16.36 16.31
C PHE A 261 -1.23 17.85 16.65
N LEU A 262 -1.63 18.24 17.87
CA LEU A 262 -1.60 19.63 18.31
C LEU A 262 -0.18 20.19 18.39
N VAL A 263 0.80 19.39 18.83
CA VAL A 263 2.21 19.77 18.83
C VAL A 263 2.73 20.00 17.41
N GLN A 264 2.36 19.15 16.45
CA GLN A 264 2.71 19.34 15.04
C GLN A 264 2.07 20.60 14.46
N LEU A 265 0.79 20.85 14.75
CA LEU A 265 0.10 22.07 14.32
C LEU A 265 0.79 23.33 14.87
N ALA A 266 1.11 23.33 16.17
CA ALA A 266 1.81 24.43 16.82
C ALA A 266 3.22 24.65 16.24
N GLY A 267 3.94 23.56 15.94
CA GLY A 267 5.25 23.62 15.29
C GLY A 267 5.21 24.30 13.93
N ILE A 268 4.20 23.99 13.11
CA ILE A 268 4.04 24.60 11.79
C ILE A 268 3.63 26.06 11.87
N VAL A 269 2.71 26.41 12.78
CA VAL A 269 2.36 27.81 13.06
C VAL A 269 3.59 28.60 13.51
N SER A 270 4.44 28.01 14.34
CA SER A 270 5.71 28.62 14.76
C SER A 270 6.66 28.84 13.58
N ILE A 271 6.84 27.84 12.70
CA ILE A 271 7.69 27.96 11.50
C ILE A 271 7.16 29.05 10.56
N ILE A 272 5.85 29.07 10.28
CA ILE A 272 5.24 30.12 9.45
C ILE A 272 5.45 31.49 10.09
N SER A 273 5.28 31.61 11.42
CA SER A 273 5.51 32.86 12.14
C SER A 273 6.95 33.34 12.04
N ILE A 274 7.94 32.42 12.14
CA ILE A 274 9.36 32.72 11.95
C ILE A 274 9.64 33.19 10.52
N VAL A 275 9.06 32.51 9.52
CA VAL A 275 9.19 32.88 8.10
C VAL A 275 8.62 34.27 7.85
N VAL A 276 7.41 34.55 8.35
CA VAL A 276 6.77 35.86 8.25
C VAL A 276 7.61 36.93 8.94
N TRP A 277 8.02 36.69 10.19
CA TRP A 277 8.82 37.64 10.97
C TRP A 277 10.16 37.96 10.29
N THR A 278 10.84 36.95 9.74
CA THR A 278 12.10 37.13 9.01
C THR A 278 11.86 37.85 7.69
N ASN A 279 10.76 37.54 6.98
CA ASN A 279 10.39 38.24 5.75
C ASN A 279 10.00 39.70 5.99
N VAL A 280 9.46 40.06 7.16
CA VAL A 280 9.12 41.45 7.49
C VAL A 280 10.37 42.28 7.82
N ARG A 281 11.41 41.67 8.41
CA ARG A 281 12.65 42.38 8.75
C ARG A 281 13.36 42.93 7.50
N ARG A 282 13.73 44.22 7.55
CA ARG A 282 14.52 44.89 6.49
C ARG A 282 15.95 44.33 6.47
N GLY A 283 16.48 44.08 5.27
CA GLY A 283 17.86 43.62 5.06
C GLY A 283 18.16 42.17 5.49
N SER A 284 17.14 41.36 5.82
CA SER A 284 17.35 39.97 6.20
C SER A 284 17.38 39.06 4.97
N ASP A 285 18.58 38.73 4.49
CA ASP A 285 18.78 37.66 3.49
C ASP A 285 18.61 36.25 4.10
N ALA A 286 18.42 36.17 5.43
CA ALA A 286 18.22 34.93 6.15
C ALA A 286 16.96 34.16 5.72
N ILE A 287 15.98 34.84 5.11
CA ILE A 287 14.79 34.20 4.56
C ILE A 287 15.13 33.17 3.47
N CYS A 288 16.15 33.44 2.64
CA CYS A 288 16.62 32.50 1.63
C CYS A 288 17.21 31.23 2.28
N LEU A 289 17.97 31.40 3.36
CA LEU A 289 18.53 30.28 4.13
C LEU A 289 17.43 29.43 4.78
N ILE A 290 16.44 30.07 5.41
CA ILE A 290 15.29 29.38 6.04
C ILE A 290 14.48 28.61 4.98
N LYS A 291 14.18 29.23 3.84
CA LYS A 291 13.46 28.61 2.71
C LYS A 291 14.21 27.39 2.17
N THR A 292 15.53 27.52 2.02
CA THR A 292 16.42 26.44 1.56
C THR A 292 16.43 25.29 2.56
N PHE A 293 16.51 25.58 3.85
CA PHE A 293 16.50 24.59 4.91
C PHE A 293 15.16 23.84 5.00
N ILE A 294 14.03 24.55 4.96
CA ILE A 294 12.69 23.93 4.93
C ILE A 294 12.55 23.06 3.67
N THR A 295 12.99 23.56 2.51
CA THR A 295 12.97 22.80 1.26
C THR A 295 13.81 21.53 1.35
N TYR A 296 14.98 21.60 1.97
CA TYR A 296 15.81 20.44 2.22
C TYR A 296 15.08 19.40 3.08
N MET A 297 14.46 19.81 4.20
CA MET A 297 13.68 18.91 5.06
C MET A 297 12.53 18.24 4.29
N GLN A 298 11.74 19.03 3.56
CA GLN A 298 10.63 18.53 2.75
C GLN A 298 11.11 17.52 1.71
N THR A 299 12.24 17.79 1.06
CA THR A 299 12.77 16.93 -0.01
C THR A 299 13.32 15.62 0.55
N VAL A 300 14.09 15.67 1.64
CA VAL A 300 14.62 14.48 2.30
C VAL A 300 13.49 13.61 2.85
N SER A 301 12.41 14.21 3.35
CA SER A 301 11.25 13.44 3.81
C SER A 301 10.55 12.65 2.71
N LEU A 302 10.67 13.02 1.43
CA LEU A 302 10.05 12.27 0.33
C LEU A 302 10.68 10.89 0.14
N ALA A 303 11.97 10.72 0.46
CA ALA A 303 12.66 9.44 0.34
C ALA A 303 12.00 8.32 1.17
N LYS A 304 11.17 8.70 2.16
CA LYS A 304 10.35 7.79 2.93
C LYS A 304 9.42 6.95 2.03
N ASP A 305 8.82 7.55 1.00
CA ASP A 305 7.77 6.88 0.23
C ASP A 305 8.34 5.82 -0.74
N LEU A 306 9.66 5.75 -0.90
CA LEU A 306 10.35 4.70 -1.67
C LEU A 306 10.25 3.34 -0.98
N ASP A 307 9.95 2.30 -1.76
CA ASP A 307 9.85 0.91 -1.30
C ASP A 307 11.24 0.28 -1.07
N LEU A 308 11.96 0.78 -0.07
CA LEU A 308 13.30 0.34 0.30
C LEU A 308 13.36 -0.09 1.76
N ARG A 309 14.23 -1.06 2.06
CA ARG A 309 14.47 -1.56 3.42
C ARG A 309 15.38 -0.61 4.20
N TRP A 310 14.82 0.50 4.66
CA TRP A 310 15.53 1.50 5.45
C TRP A 310 15.86 1.00 6.87
N PRO A 311 17.10 1.21 7.38
CA PRO A 311 17.40 0.99 8.80
C PRO A 311 16.58 1.91 9.71
N GLU A 312 16.32 1.48 10.95
CA GLU A 312 15.44 2.19 11.91
C GLU A 312 15.88 3.64 12.19
N ALA A 313 17.20 3.89 12.25
CA ALA A 313 17.72 5.24 12.47
C ALA A 313 17.42 6.18 11.28
N THR A 314 17.46 5.66 10.06
CA THR A 314 17.23 6.45 8.83
C THR A 314 15.75 6.73 8.63
N SER A 315 14.89 5.75 8.87
CA SER A 315 13.44 5.95 8.80
C SER A 315 12.97 6.93 9.88
N GLY A 316 13.46 6.82 11.12
CA GLY A 316 13.17 7.77 12.20
C GLY A 316 13.57 9.21 11.84
N PHE A 317 14.73 9.39 11.21
CA PHE A 317 15.19 10.69 10.73
C PHE A 317 14.29 11.28 9.63
N MET A 318 13.85 10.47 8.66
CA MET A 318 12.94 10.92 7.59
C MET A 318 11.57 11.33 8.14
N VAL A 319 11.02 10.55 9.09
CA VAL A 319 9.77 10.92 9.80
C VAL A 319 9.95 12.24 10.53
N PHE A 320 11.05 12.40 11.25
CA PHE A 320 11.34 13.64 11.97
C PHE A 320 11.39 14.85 11.02
N MET A 321 12.05 14.71 9.87
CA MET A 321 12.10 15.76 8.84
C MET A 321 10.74 16.07 8.24
N GLU A 322 9.90 15.06 8.01
CA GLU A 322 8.52 15.23 7.55
C GLU A 322 7.70 16.01 8.58
N LYS A 323 7.77 15.61 9.86
CA LYS A 323 6.98 16.20 10.95
C LYS A 323 7.28 17.66 11.22
N LEU A 324 8.52 18.08 11.01
CA LEU A 324 8.90 19.48 11.14
C LEU A 324 8.48 20.31 9.93
N SER A 325 8.40 19.71 8.74
CA SER A 325 8.33 20.48 7.50
C SER A 325 7.01 20.37 6.74
N THR A 326 6.11 19.45 7.11
CA THR A 326 4.80 19.23 6.47
C THR A 326 3.77 18.60 7.43
N ILE A 327 2.48 18.81 7.18
CA ILE A 327 1.40 17.96 7.71
C ILE A 327 1.02 16.96 6.63
N ASP A 328 1.30 15.68 6.85
CA ASP A 328 0.85 14.55 6.02
C ASP A 328 -0.32 13.84 6.72
N MET A 329 -1.48 13.73 6.07
CA MET A 329 -2.68 13.06 6.61
C MET A 329 -2.44 11.56 6.73
N ARG A 330 -1.49 11.01 5.97
CA ARG A 330 -1.05 9.61 6.06
C ARG A 330 -0.09 9.34 7.21
N SER A 331 0.16 10.34 8.05
CA SER A 331 0.80 10.11 9.34
C SER A 331 -0.05 9.22 10.24
N PHE A 332 0.59 8.29 10.94
CA PHE A 332 -0.03 7.43 11.96
C PHE A 332 -1.00 8.17 12.90
N SER A 333 -0.53 9.22 13.60
CA SER A 333 -1.38 9.96 14.54
C SER A 333 -2.59 10.65 13.89
N VAL A 334 -2.48 11.03 12.62
CA VAL A 334 -3.55 11.74 11.89
C VAL A 334 -4.57 10.74 11.37
N GLN A 335 -4.13 9.63 10.77
CA GLN A 335 -5.00 8.52 10.36
C GLN A 335 -5.82 7.96 11.52
N CYS A 336 -5.22 7.90 12.72
CA CYS A 336 -5.91 7.44 13.92
C CYS A 336 -6.96 8.42 14.45
N LEU A 337 -6.83 9.72 14.19
CA LEU A 337 -7.81 10.74 14.59
C LEU A 337 -8.90 10.94 13.53
N PHE A 338 -8.49 10.91 12.26
CA PHE A 338 -9.32 11.21 11.10
C PHE A 338 -9.23 10.02 10.12
N PRO A 339 -9.88 8.89 10.42
CA PRO A 339 -9.89 7.76 9.52
C PRO A 339 -10.62 8.12 8.23
N GLY A 340 -9.97 7.90 7.10
CA GLY A 340 -10.51 8.20 5.77
C GLY A 340 -9.87 7.32 4.70
N ASN A 341 -10.52 7.23 3.55
CA ASN A 341 -9.92 6.64 2.35
C ASN A 341 -9.10 7.70 1.60
N TYR A 342 -8.34 7.26 0.59
CA TYR A 342 -7.48 8.18 -0.16
C TYR A 342 -8.22 9.38 -0.80
N TYR A 343 -9.45 9.18 -1.25
CA TYR A 343 -10.26 10.27 -1.82
C TYR A 343 -10.62 11.34 -0.79
N SER A 344 -11.04 10.93 0.41
CA SER A 344 -11.34 11.88 1.48
C SER A 344 -10.11 12.67 1.92
N GLU A 345 -8.95 12.02 2.05
CA GLU A 345 -7.67 12.67 2.36
C GLU A 345 -7.29 13.68 1.26
N THR A 346 -7.37 13.25 0.00
CA THR A 346 -7.04 14.11 -1.17
C THR A 346 -8.00 15.29 -1.27
N GLY A 347 -9.30 15.07 -1.05
CA GLY A 347 -10.32 16.12 -1.04
C GLY A 347 -10.08 17.18 0.02
N LEU A 348 -9.67 16.78 1.23
CA LEU A 348 -9.30 17.71 2.31
C LEU A 348 -8.10 18.57 1.91
N TYR A 349 -7.06 17.98 1.31
CA TYR A 349 -5.92 18.75 0.83
C TYR A 349 -6.27 19.74 -0.27
N LEU A 350 -7.14 19.33 -1.21
CA LEU A 350 -7.63 20.20 -2.28
C LEU A 350 -8.50 21.34 -1.75
N ALA A 351 -9.30 21.09 -0.70
CA ALA A 351 -10.08 22.12 -0.04
C ALA A 351 -9.23 23.05 0.84
N THR A 352 -8.04 22.63 1.26
CA THR A 352 -7.21 23.37 2.21
C THR A 352 -6.85 24.78 1.72
N PRO A 353 -6.37 25.02 0.48
CA PRO A 353 -6.16 26.36 -0.04
C PRO A 353 -7.41 27.24 -0.02
N LEU A 354 -8.61 26.66 -0.21
CA LEU A 354 -9.88 27.39 -0.15
C LEU A 354 -10.24 27.76 1.30
N ILE A 355 -10.09 26.82 2.23
CA ILE A 355 -10.30 27.05 3.67
C ILE A 355 -9.34 28.14 4.18
N MET A 356 -8.10 28.09 3.73
CA MET A 356 -7.10 29.11 4.02
C MET A 356 -7.46 30.45 3.40
N GLY A 357 -7.90 30.47 2.15
CA GLY A 357 -8.36 31.67 1.46
C GLY A 357 -9.51 32.34 2.20
N THR A 358 -10.52 31.58 2.62
CA THR A 358 -11.65 32.12 3.39
C THR A 358 -11.21 32.63 4.77
N ALA A 359 -10.33 31.91 5.47
CA ALA A 359 -9.77 32.38 6.73
C ALA A 359 -8.96 33.69 6.58
N LEU A 360 -8.18 33.81 5.51
CA LEU A 360 -7.43 35.02 5.18
C LEU A 360 -8.35 36.19 4.78
N LEU A 361 -9.48 35.92 4.10
CA LEU A 361 -10.49 36.94 3.81
C LEU A 361 -11.23 37.42 5.06
N LEU A 362 -11.50 36.53 6.01
CA LEU A 362 -12.04 36.91 7.32
C LEU A 362 -11.02 37.72 8.13
N TYR A 363 -9.75 37.32 8.10
CA TYR A 363 -8.68 38.11 8.72
C TYR A 363 -8.58 39.50 8.08
N TYR A 364 -8.65 39.56 6.74
CA TYR A 364 -8.68 40.82 5.99
C TYR A 364 -9.84 41.72 6.42
N SER A 365 -11.08 41.20 6.45
CA SER A 365 -12.27 42.00 6.76
C SER A 365 -12.26 42.51 8.19
N VAL A 366 -11.85 41.68 9.15
CA VAL A 366 -11.72 42.06 10.56
C VAL A 366 -10.64 43.12 10.72
N PHE A 367 -9.47 42.91 10.12
CA PHE A 367 -8.36 43.86 10.26
C PHE A 367 -8.65 45.20 9.56
N GLN A 368 -9.25 45.16 8.37
CA GLN A 368 -9.69 46.37 7.68
C GLN A 368 -10.73 47.13 8.51
N PHE A 369 -11.69 46.44 9.13
CA PHE A 369 -12.65 47.07 10.02
C PHE A 369 -11.96 47.77 11.20
N PHE A 370 -10.96 47.13 11.83
CA PHE A 370 -10.19 47.76 12.90
C PHE A 370 -9.34 48.96 12.40
N GLU A 371 -8.74 48.88 11.21
CA GLU A 371 -8.01 50.00 10.59
C GLU A 371 -8.95 51.19 10.34
N GLU A 372 -10.13 50.95 9.78
CA GLU A 372 -11.15 51.97 9.53
C GLU A 372 -11.60 52.62 10.84
N GLN A 373 -11.87 51.84 11.90
CA GLN A 373 -12.20 52.36 13.22
C GLN A 373 -11.07 53.21 13.81
N ARG A 374 -9.81 52.75 13.70
CA ARG A 374 -8.64 53.49 14.19
C ARG A 374 -8.45 54.82 13.45
N SER A 375 -8.64 54.83 12.14
CA SER A 375 -8.55 56.05 11.32
C SER A 375 -9.65 57.06 11.66
N SER A 376 -10.87 56.60 11.91
CA SER A 376 -12.01 57.43 12.34
C SER A 376 -11.78 58.05 13.73
N ILE A 377 -11.27 57.27 14.69
CA ILE A 377 -10.92 57.76 16.04
C ILE A 377 -9.77 58.77 15.99
N SER A 378 -8.72 58.49 15.19
CA SER A 378 -7.59 59.40 14.96
C SER A 378 -8.06 60.75 14.41
N SER A 379 -8.92 60.73 13.38
CA SER A 379 -9.50 61.93 12.77
C SER A 379 -10.34 62.74 13.76
N ARG A 380 -11.16 62.08 14.59
CA ARG A 380 -11.94 62.75 15.65
C ARG A 380 -11.04 63.40 16.70
N ARG A 381 -10.01 62.69 17.18
CA ARG A 381 -9.06 63.22 18.18
C ARG A 381 -8.26 64.40 17.64
N GLY A 382 -7.82 64.35 16.39
CA GLY A 382 -7.16 65.47 15.72
C GLY A 382 -8.07 66.69 15.54
N ARG A 383 -9.37 66.47 15.28
CA ARG A 383 -10.36 67.55 15.18
C ARG A 383 -10.68 68.17 16.54
N THR A 384 -10.78 67.37 17.61
CA THR A 384 -10.95 67.88 18.98
C THR A 384 -9.72 68.63 19.48
N SER A 385 -8.51 68.16 19.17
CA SER A 385 -7.25 68.86 19.50
C SER A 385 -7.17 70.22 18.81
N LYS A 386 -7.55 70.32 17.53
CA LYS A 386 -7.59 71.60 16.81
C LYS A 386 -8.64 72.56 17.35
N ILE A 387 -9.76 72.05 17.87
CA ILE A 387 -10.79 72.91 18.51
C ILE A 387 -10.27 73.47 19.84
N ALA A 388 -9.57 72.64 20.63
CA ALA A 388 -8.97 73.08 21.89
C ALA A 388 -7.85 74.12 21.68
N GLU A 389 -7.01 73.98 20.65
CA GLU A 389 -6.00 74.99 20.29
C GLU A 389 -6.63 76.34 19.88
N ILE A 390 -7.79 76.32 19.20
CA ILE A 390 -8.51 77.54 18.81
C ILE A 390 -9.18 78.22 20.02
N GLU A 391 -9.61 77.44 21.02
CA GLU A 391 -10.15 77.98 22.28
C GLU A 391 -9.03 78.62 23.14
N GLU A 392 -7.85 78.00 23.24
CA GLU A 392 -6.69 78.57 23.97
C GLU A 392 -6.13 79.84 23.32
N GLU A 393 -6.18 79.98 22.00
CA GLU A 393 -5.73 81.19 21.28
C GLU A 393 -6.71 82.37 21.42
N SER A 394 -7.95 82.11 21.87
CA SER A 394 -8.96 83.14 22.13
C SER A 394 -8.95 83.71 23.56
N GLU A 395 -8.20 83.09 24.48
CA GLU A 395 -8.07 83.50 25.89
C GLU A 395 -6.76 84.25 26.21
N SER A 396 -5.85 84.45 25.25
CA SER A 396 -4.51 85.02 25.49
C SER A 396 -4.33 86.51 25.16
N ASP A 397 -5.41 87.31 25.14
CA ASP A 397 -5.33 88.78 25.04
C ASP A 397 -5.48 89.44 26.43
N ASP A 398 -4.59 89.14 27.40
CA ASP A 398 -4.24 90.11 28.45
C ASP A 398 -2.87 89.82 29.13
N ASP A 399 -2.07 90.89 29.18
CA ASP A 399 -0.94 91.22 30.06
C ASP A 399 0.46 90.54 29.98
N GLY A 400 1.47 91.37 29.66
CA GLY A 400 2.60 91.64 30.56
C GLY A 400 3.88 90.78 30.58
N ASP A 401 4.88 91.18 29.79
CA ASP A 401 6.36 91.15 30.00
C ASP A 401 7.01 90.08 30.93
N ARG A 402 7.74 89.11 30.34
CA ARG A 402 9.17 88.82 30.66
C ARG A 402 9.79 87.69 29.81
N SER A 403 10.98 87.95 29.28
CA SER A 403 11.89 86.96 28.67
C SER A 403 12.35 85.86 29.65
N PRO A 404 12.57 84.59 29.22
CA PRO A 404 13.40 83.67 29.97
C PRO A 404 14.68 83.27 29.24
N VAL A 405 15.78 83.41 29.99
CA VAL A 405 17.02 82.64 29.90
C VAL A 405 16.68 81.14 29.82
N VAL A 406 17.26 80.44 28.84
CA VAL A 406 17.08 79.00 28.60
C VAL A 406 17.48 78.20 29.84
N LYS A 407 16.49 77.63 30.53
CA LYS A 407 16.67 76.80 31.74
C LYS A 407 17.10 75.39 31.31
N ALA A 408 17.87 74.70 32.15
CA ALA A 408 18.27 73.29 31.98
C ALA A 408 17.09 72.30 31.73
N ALA A 409 15.85 72.75 31.95
CA ALA A 409 14.63 72.05 31.54
C ALA A 409 14.52 71.89 30.01
N ASP A 410 14.90 72.91 29.22
CA ASP A 410 14.85 72.86 27.75
C ASP A 410 15.87 71.88 27.15
N LEU A 411 17.02 71.70 27.81
CA LEU A 411 17.98 70.67 27.42
C LEU A 411 17.43 69.25 27.63
N ARG A 412 16.61 69.07 28.69
CA ARG A 412 15.92 67.81 28.98
C ARG A 412 14.78 67.57 27.97
N THR A 413 14.15 68.63 27.46
CA THR A 413 13.20 68.56 26.34
C THR A 413 13.89 68.21 25.04
N LYS A 414 15.08 68.75 24.76
CA LYS A 414 15.85 68.44 23.55
C LYS A 414 16.32 66.98 23.49
N VAL A 415 16.79 66.42 24.61
CA VAL A 415 17.10 64.99 24.74
C VAL A 415 15.83 64.12 24.67
N ARG A 416 14.68 64.62 25.15
CA ARG A 416 13.39 63.95 25.02
C ARG A 416 12.85 64.00 23.59
N VAL A 417 13.16 65.06 22.85
CA VAL A 417 12.88 65.20 21.42
C VAL A 417 13.81 64.30 20.61
N GLU A 418 15.09 64.18 20.96
CA GLU A 418 16.00 63.17 20.37
C GLU A 418 15.61 61.73 20.74
N ALA A 419 15.00 61.51 21.91
CA ALA A 419 14.38 60.23 22.28
C ALA A 419 13.02 60.01 21.60
N MET A 420 12.33 61.07 21.16
CA MET A 420 11.17 60.98 20.25
C MET A 420 11.61 60.76 18.81
N ASP A 421 12.75 61.30 18.38
CA ASP A 421 13.42 61.06 17.09
C ASP A 421 13.98 59.63 17.03
N ASN A 422 14.42 59.07 18.17
CA ASN A 422 14.71 57.64 18.34
C ASN A 422 13.47 56.80 18.75
N ALA A 423 12.30 57.40 18.97
CA ALA A 423 11.02 56.67 18.96
C ALA A 423 10.42 56.66 17.55
N MET A 424 10.87 57.57 16.68
CA MET A 424 10.82 57.51 15.22
C MET A 424 11.78 56.43 14.64
N PHE A 425 12.43 55.64 15.50
CA PHE A 425 13.24 54.46 15.19
C PHE A 425 12.47 53.28 14.56
N GLU A 426 11.15 53.37 14.44
CA GLU A 426 10.36 52.41 13.68
C GLU A 426 9.46 53.16 12.71
N GLU A 427 10.04 53.76 11.67
CA GLU A 427 9.31 54.09 10.44
C GLU A 427 8.90 52.75 9.77
N SER A 428 8.01 52.03 10.46
CA SER A 428 7.29 50.87 9.99
C SER A 428 6.43 51.42 8.87
N TRP A 429 6.69 50.97 7.65
CA TRP A 429 5.62 50.93 6.66
C TRP A 429 4.39 50.35 7.38
N GLU A 430 3.33 51.15 7.57
CA GLU A 430 2.06 50.64 8.08
C GLU A 430 1.52 49.69 7.01
N ALA A 431 1.93 48.43 7.09
CA ALA A 431 1.52 47.40 6.16
C ALA A 431 0.00 47.28 6.21
N LYS A 432 -0.63 47.66 5.10
CA LYS A 432 -2.08 47.59 4.94
C LYS A 432 -2.55 46.14 5.14
N ALA A 433 -3.79 45.96 5.58
CA ALA A 433 -4.42 44.64 5.71
C ALA A 433 -4.15 43.72 4.51
N PHE A 434 -4.28 44.27 3.30
CA PHE A 434 -4.03 43.57 2.03
C PHE A 434 -2.60 43.02 1.90
N ASP A 435 -1.59 43.80 2.30
CA ASP A 435 -0.18 43.43 2.15
C ASP A 435 0.16 42.20 2.99
N LYS A 436 -0.38 42.14 4.20
CA LYS A 436 -0.20 41.03 5.14
C LYS A 436 -0.88 39.76 4.64
N VAL A 437 -2.12 39.89 4.19
CA VAL A 437 -2.92 38.78 3.65
C VAL A 437 -2.26 38.18 2.41
N PHE A 438 -1.79 39.04 1.51
CA PHE A 438 -1.13 38.63 0.28
C PHE A 438 0.18 37.86 0.57
N MET A 439 1.01 38.38 1.48
CA MET A 439 2.25 37.70 1.91
C MET A 439 1.95 36.34 2.54
N LEU A 440 0.99 36.27 3.47
CA LEU A 440 0.58 35.02 4.12
C LEU A 440 0.08 34.00 3.11
N ALA A 441 -0.72 34.42 2.13
CA ALA A 441 -1.21 33.55 1.06
C ALA A 441 -0.05 32.91 0.28
N ILE A 442 0.95 33.70 -0.14
CA ILE A 442 2.12 33.19 -0.87
C ILE A 442 2.90 32.16 -0.03
N ILE A 443 3.18 32.47 1.24
CA ILE A 443 3.95 31.57 2.12
C ILE A 443 3.21 30.24 2.32
N MET A 444 1.90 30.30 2.55
CA MET A 444 1.08 29.11 2.79
C MET A 444 0.94 28.24 1.55
N LEU A 445 0.72 28.84 0.38
CA LEU A 445 0.71 28.13 -0.91
C LEU A 445 2.05 27.46 -1.19
N TRP A 446 3.17 28.16 -0.92
CA TRP A 446 4.51 27.58 -1.07
C TRP A 446 4.74 26.37 -0.14
N PHE A 447 4.26 26.46 1.11
CA PHE A 447 4.41 25.39 2.10
C PHE A 447 3.58 24.15 1.76
N MET A 448 2.37 24.34 1.22
CA MET A 448 1.44 23.26 0.84
C MET A 448 1.79 22.55 -0.46
N TYR A 449 2.64 23.16 -1.30
CA TYR A 449 3.01 22.63 -2.61
C TYR A 449 3.43 21.16 -2.64
N PRO A 450 4.44 20.70 -1.85
CA PRO A 450 4.92 19.32 -1.94
C PRO A 450 3.85 18.30 -1.54
N THR A 451 3.08 18.59 -0.49
CA THR A 451 2.04 17.68 -0.01
C THR A 451 0.93 17.54 -1.05
N LEU A 452 0.45 18.66 -1.61
CA LEU A 452 -0.59 18.61 -2.63
C LEU A 452 -0.09 17.85 -3.87
N ALA A 453 1.10 18.18 -4.39
CA ALA A 453 1.67 17.48 -5.54
C ALA A 453 1.80 15.96 -5.31
N LYS A 454 2.21 15.52 -4.12
CA LYS A 454 2.30 14.10 -3.76
C LYS A 454 0.95 13.38 -3.86
N TYR A 455 -0.09 13.90 -3.24
CA TYR A 455 -1.43 13.29 -3.27
C TYR A 455 -2.03 13.29 -4.68
N MET A 456 -1.77 14.35 -5.44
CA MET A 456 -2.23 14.45 -6.83
C MET A 456 -1.55 13.40 -7.73
N ILE A 457 -0.22 13.26 -7.66
CA ILE A 457 0.50 12.26 -8.45
C ILE A 457 0.14 10.83 -8.01
N GLY A 458 -0.11 10.62 -6.72
CA GLY A 458 -0.50 9.30 -6.22
C GLY A 458 -1.82 8.78 -6.80
N LEU A 459 -2.70 9.63 -7.34
CA LEU A 459 -3.90 9.19 -8.08
C LEU A 459 -3.58 8.50 -9.41
N LEU A 460 -2.39 8.71 -9.98
CA LEU A 460 -2.00 8.12 -11.26
C LEU A 460 -1.43 6.70 -11.13
N GLN A 461 -1.05 6.30 -9.91
CA GLN A 461 -0.33 5.05 -9.67
C GLN A 461 -1.31 3.88 -9.53
N CYS A 462 -1.62 3.24 -10.65
CA CYS A 462 -2.54 2.12 -10.74
C CYS A 462 -1.80 0.80 -11.03
N LYS A 463 -2.11 -0.26 -10.28
CA LYS A 463 -1.53 -1.60 -10.43
C LYS A 463 -2.58 -2.59 -10.92
N ARG A 464 -2.27 -3.30 -12.00
CA ARG A 464 -3.11 -4.39 -12.53
C ARG A 464 -2.77 -5.70 -11.83
N LEU A 465 -3.75 -6.27 -11.14
CA LEU A 465 -3.58 -7.53 -10.41
C LEU A 465 -3.83 -8.75 -11.28
N ASP A 466 -4.75 -8.68 -12.24
CA ASP A 466 -5.11 -9.83 -13.07
C ASP A 466 -5.39 -9.47 -14.55
N THR A 467 -5.56 -10.48 -15.41
CA THR A 467 -5.82 -10.34 -16.85
C THR A 467 -7.20 -9.74 -17.18
N GLY A 468 -8.14 -9.72 -16.23
CA GLY A 468 -9.40 -8.99 -16.36
C GLY A 468 -9.19 -7.47 -16.45
N SER A 469 -9.91 -6.80 -17.35
CA SER A 469 -9.88 -5.34 -17.51
C SER A 469 -10.18 -4.58 -16.21
N ASP A 470 -10.98 -5.19 -15.33
CA ASP A 470 -11.60 -4.54 -14.17
C ASP A 470 -10.81 -4.70 -12.86
N ASN A 471 -9.65 -5.37 -12.92
CA ASN A 471 -8.80 -5.69 -11.76
C ASN A 471 -7.57 -4.77 -11.66
N VAL A 472 -7.80 -3.47 -11.84
CA VAL A 472 -6.77 -2.43 -11.68
C VAL A 472 -7.11 -1.60 -10.44
N PHE A 473 -6.18 -1.51 -9.50
CA PHE A 473 -6.38 -0.87 -8.20
C PHE A 473 -5.35 0.22 -7.96
N LEU A 474 -5.71 1.22 -7.17
CA LEU A 474 -4.82 2.32 -6.81
C LEU A 474 -3.77 1.83 -5.80
N VAL A 475 -2.48 2.04 -6.09
CA VAL A 475 -1.41 1.57 -5.20
C VAL A 475 -1.45 2.27 -3.85
N ALA A 476 -1.77 3.56 -3.85
CA ALA A 476 -1.91 4.35 -2.63
C ALA A 476 -3.01 3.80 -1.70
N ASP A 477 -4.05 3.14 -2.23
CA ASP A 477 -5.17 2.57 -1.47
C ASP A 477 -5.84 1.46 -2.30
N MET A 478 -5.51 0.21 -1.98
CA MET A 478 -5.93 -0.96 -2.76
C MET A 478 -7.43 -1.27 -2.63
N SER A 479 -8.20 -0.51 -1.81
CA SER A 479 -9.66 -0.60 -1.81
C SER A 479 -10.30 0.13 -2.99
N ILE A 480 -9.55 1.00 -3.67
CA ILE A 480 -10.03 1.84 -4.75
C ILE A 480 -9.70 1.20 -6.10
N LYS A 481 -10.73 0.99 -6.92
CA LYS A 481 -10.58 0.57 -8.31
C LYS A 481 -10.22 1.76 -9.20
N CYS A 482 -9.19 1.57 -10.03
CA CYS A 482 -8.81 2.54 -11.06
C CYS A 482 -9.76 2.48 -12.26
N TYR A 483 -9.87 3.60 -12.96
CA TYR A 483 -10.73 3.79 -14.15
C TYR A 483 -12.24 3.58 -13.94
N ASP A 484 -12.69 3.44 -12.70
CA ASP A 484 -14.11 3.53 -12.37
C ASP A 484 -14.62 4.99 -12.54
N SER A 485 -15.94 5.17 -12.61
CA SER A 485 -16.58 6.50 -12.78
C SER A 485 -16.13 7.49 -11.71
N THR A 486 -16.04 7.02 -10.45
CA THR A 486 -15.55 7.84 -9.33
C THR A 486 -14.10 8.23 -9.53
N HIS A 487 -13.22 7.25 -9.84
CA HIS A 487 -11.80 7.51 -10.06
C HIS A 487 -11.56 8.46 -11.25
N SER A 488 -12.31 8.29 -12.34
CA SER A 488 -12.23 9.15 -13.52
C SER A 488 -12.61 10.60 -13.22
N SER A 489 -13.60 10.81 -12.34
CA SER A 489 -13.97 12.15 -11.86
C SER A 489 -12.84 12.80 -11.05
N TRP A 490 -12.18 12.02 -10.19
CA TRP A 490 -11.00 12.48 -9.45
C TRP A 490 -9.79 12.76 -10.35
N LEU A 491 -9.58 11.95 -11.40
CA LEU A 491 -8.55 12.19 -12.41
C LEU A 491 -8.81 13.48 -13.21
N PHE A 492 -10.05 13.76 -13.58
CA PHE A 492 -10.40 15.02 -14.24
C PHE A 492 -10.08 16.23 -13.34
N LEU A 493 -10.51 16.17 -12.08
CA LEU A 493 -10.19 17.20 -11.09
C LEU A 493 -8.67 17.33 -10.93
N PHE A 494 -7.94 16.20 -10.97
CA PHE A 494 -6.48 16.20 -10.95
C PHE A 494 -5.87 17.04 -12.06
N PHE A 495 -6.28 16.88 -13.30
CA PHE A 495 -5.73 17.66 -14.41
C PHE A 495 -6.04 19.16 -14.26
N VAL A 496 -7.24 19.51 -13.79
CA VAL A 496 -7.62 20.90 -13.52
C VAL A 496 -6.71 21.52 -12.45
N VAL A 497 -6.53 20.84 -11.32
CA VAL A 497 -5.71 21.35 -10.22
C VAL A 497 -4.23 21.34 -10.56
N LEU A 498 -3.73 20.38 -11.35
CA LEU A 498 -2.35 20.38 -11.82
C LEU A 498 -2.05 21.65 -12.64
N ILE A 499 -2.96 22.03 -13.55
CA ILE A 499 -2.80 23.26 -14.34
C ILE A 499 -2.84 24.50 -13.43
N ILE A 500 -3.83 24.59 -12.54
CA ILE A 500 -4.05 25.80 -11.71
C ILE A 500 -2.95 25.95 -10.64
N TYR A 501 -2.65 24.87 -9.91
CA TYR A 501 -1.87 24.94 -8.70
C TYR A 501 -0.40 24.54 -8.93
N VAL A 502 -0.16 23.42 -9.61
CA VAL A 502 1.21 22.90 -9.82
C VAL A 502 1.97 23.73 -10.84
N LEU A 503 1.32 24.14 -11.94
CA LEU A 503 1.90 24.98 -12.98
C LEU A 503 1.59 26.47 -12.77
N GLY A 504 0.36 26.81 -12.38
CA GLY A 504 -0.06 28.20 -12.24
C GLY A 504 0.66 28.98 -11.14
N ILE A 505 0.94 28.38 -9.97
CA ILE A 505 1.65 29.08 -8.89
C ILE A 505 3.10 29.46 -9.29
N PRO A 506 3.93 28.54 -9.82
CA PRO A 506 5.26 28.90 -10.30
C PRO A 506 5.22 29.98 -11.40
N LEU A 507 4.31 29.87 -12.38
CA LEU A 507 4.18 30.86 -13.45
C LEU A 507 3.69 32.22 -12.94
N LEU A 508 2.75 32.24 -12.00
CA LEU A 508 2.27 33.45 -11.35
C LEU A 508 3.40 34.11 -10.55
N SER A 509 4.20 33.34 -9.82
CA SER A 509 5.35 33.87 -9.07
C SER A 509 6.36 34.55 -10.00
N MET A 510 6.65 33.94 -11.14
CA MET A 510 7.53 34.50 -12.18
C MET A 510 6.93 35.77 -12.79
N PHE A 511 5.65 35.74 -13.15
CA PHE A 511 4.96 36.89 -13.72
C PHE A 511 4.92 38.10 -12.77
N LEU A 512 4.65 37.87 -11.48
CA LEU A 512 4.66 38.92 -10.46
C LEU A 512 6.05 39.54 -10.29
N LEU A 513 7.14 38.75 -10.40
CA LEU A 513 8.50 39.27 -10.34
C LEU A 513 8.86 40.10 -11.57
N GLN A 514 8.39 39.72 -12.76
CA GLN A 514 8.65 40.45 -14.01
C GLN A 514 7.88 41.77 -14.11
N LEU A 515 6.60 41.78 -13.73
CA LEU A 515 5.77 42.99 -13.76
C LEU A 515 6.33 44.11 -12.88
N GLU A 516 6.91 43.74 -11.74
CA GLU A 516 7.40 44.69 -10.76
C GLU A 516 8.90 45.02 -10.95
N GLY A 517 9.50 44.51 -12.04
CA GLY A 517 10.93 44.52 -12.35
C GLY A 517 11.61 45.89 -12.52
N GLU A 518 10.85 46.99 -12.51
CA GLU A 518 11.40 48.36 -12.60
C GLU A 518 11.44 49.11 -11.26
N ASN A 519 10.90 48.57 -10.16
CA ASN A 519 10.74 49.29 -8.87
C ASN A 519 11.09 48.47 -7.60
N HIS A 520 12.12 47.62 -7.67
CA HIS A 520 12.55 46.68 -6.62
C HIS A 520 12.78 47.26 -5.20
N ASP A 521 13.02 48.57 -5.09
CA ASP A 521 13.35 49.23 -3.81
C ASP A 521 12.13 49.77 -3.07
N ARG A 522 10.92 49.70 -3.64
CA ARG A 522 9.72 50.14 -2.94
C ARG A 522 9.45 49.25 -1.72
N LEU A 523 9.40 49.91 -0.56
CA LEU A 523 9.21 49.30 0.76
C LEU A 523 8.02 48.32 0.84
N GLY A 524 6.90 48.67 0.19
CA GLY A 524 5.70 47.83 0.14
C GLY A 524 5.87 46.56 -0.71
N MET A 525 6.65 46.62 -1.79
CA MET A 525 6.96 45.47 -2.62
C MET A 525 7.86 44.48 -1.87
N ARG A 526 8.88 44.98 -1.15
CA ARG A 526 9.75 44.17 -0.26
C ARG A 526 8.99 43.44 0.84
N PHE A 527 7.85 43.98 1.27
CA PHE A 527 6.98 43.32 2.22
C PHE A 527 6.11 42.24 1.55
N ARG A 528 5.42 42.57 0.44
CA ARG A 528 4.45 41.68 -0.23
C ARG A 528 5.08 40.45 -0.89
N VAL A 529 6.08 40.66 -1.74
CA VAL A 529 6.69 39.62 -2.58
C VAL A 529 8.11 39.27 -2.15
N GLY A 530 8.60 39.87 -1.07
CA GLY A 530 9.94 39.62 -0.51
C GLY A 530 10.26 38.16 -0.27
N PHE A 531 9.27 37.33 0.07
CA PHE A 531 9.45 35.89 0.26
C PHE A 531 9.96 35.16 -1.01
N LEU A 532 9.59 35.65 -2.20
CA LEU A 532 9.95 35.04 -3.47
C LEU A 532 11.38 35.41 -3.91
N TYR A 533 11.85 36.63 -3.57
CA TYR A 533 13.08 37.16 -4.17
C TYR A 533 14.20 37.54 -3.19
N LYS A 534 13.92 37.73 -1.89
CA LYS A 534 14.97 38.14 -0.93
C LYS A 534 16.07 37.07 -0.85
N GLY A 535 17.32 37.52 -0.98
CA GLY A 535 18.50 36.65 -1.05
C GLY A 535 18.82 36.10 -2.44
N HIS A 536 18.06 36.47 -3.48
CA HIS A 536 18.38 36.19 -4.88
C HIS A 536 18.73 37.48 -5.62
N ASP A 537 19.70 37.39 -6.53
CA ASP A 537 19.98 38.45 -7.50
C ASP A 537 18.88 38.45 -8.57
N ILE A 538 17.91 39.36 -8.42
CA ILE A 538 16.69 39.41 -9.25
C ILE A 538 17.04 39.73 -10.71
N GLU A 539 18.06 40.55 -10.94
CA GLU A 539 18.44 40.99 -12.30
C GLU A 539 18.88 39.80 -13.16
N ARG A 540 19.57 38.83 -12.55
CA ARG A 540 20.16 37.68 -13.28
C ARG A 540 19.39 36.37 -13.08
N ALA A 541 18.74 36.18 -11.94
CA ALA A 541 18.21 34.90 -11.50
C ALA A 541 16.72 34.93 -11.11
N TRP A 542 15.92 35.83 -11.69
CA TRP A 542 14.48 35.91 -11.45
C TRP A 542 13.70 34.60 -11.70
N TRP A 543 14.23 33.68 -12.53
CA TRP A 543 13.63 32.38 -12.84
C TRP A 543 13.99 31.27 -11.84
N TRP A 544 14.86 31.51 -10.87
CA TRP A 544 15.40 30.46 -9.99
C TRP A 544 14.33 29.74 -9.17
N ASP A 545 13.30 30.46 -8.72
CA ASP A 545 12.18 29.87 -7.98
C ASP A 545 11.39 28.84 -8.80
N LEU A 546 11.26 29.05 -10.12
CA LEU A 546 10.68 28.08 -11.04
C LEU A 546 11.46 26.77 -11.02
N VAL A 547 12.79 26.84 -11.00
CA VAL A 547 13.65 25.65 -10.94
C VAL A 547 13.53 24.93 -9.61
N ILE A 548 13.35 25.66 -8.50
CA ILE A 548 13.08 25.04 -7.19
C ILE A 548 11.77 24.25 -7.22
N PHE A 549 10.69 24.84 -7.74
CA PHE A 549 9.40 24.16 -7.88
C PHE A 549 9.48 22.96 -8.84
N ALA A 550 10.10 23.14 -10.01
CA ALA A 550 10.30 22.07 -10.98
C ALA A 550 11.08 20.90 -10.37
N ARG A 551 12.20 21.17 -9.68
CA ARG A 551 12.99 20.14 -8.99
C ARG A 551 12.16 19.40 -7.94
N LYS A 552 11.39 20.12 -7.12
CA LYS A 552 10.49 19.51 -6.12
C LYS A 552 9.48 18.60 -6.80
N PHE A 553 8.81 19.08 -7.84
CA PHE A 553 7.82 18.30 -8.59
C PHE A 553 8.44 17.04 -9.21
N THR A 554 9.58 17.16 -9.90
CA THR A 554 10.28 16.00 -10.49
C THR A 554 10.65 14.96 -9.44
N MET A 555 11.17 15.38 -8.28
CA MET A 555 11.49 14.45 -7.19
C MET A 555 10.26 13.74 -6.66
N ILE A 556 9.15 14.46 -6.44
CA ILE A 556 7.88 13.85 -6.02
C ILE A 556 7.39 12.86 -7.07
N SER A 557 7.43 13.22 -8.36
CA SER A 557 7.01 12.32 -9.44
C SER A 557 7.85 11.05 -9.49
N VAL A 558 9.18 11.16 -9.39
CA VAL A 558 10.07 9.99 -9.40
C VAL A 558 9.80 9.08 -8.20
N VAL A 559 9.63 9.65 -7.01
CA VAL A 559 9.39 8.87 -5.79
C VAL A 559 8.03 8.18 -5.85
N VAL A 560 6.97 8.90 -6.20
CA VAL A 560 5.60 8.35 -6.14
C VAL A 560 5.31 7.40 -7.31
N LEU A 561 5.84 7.66 -8.51
CA LEU A 561 5.65 6.77 -9.66
C LEU A 561 6.67 5.63 -9.72
N GLY A 562 7.79 5.77 -9.02
CA GLY A 562 8.83 4.75 -8.91
C GLY A 562 8.66 3.80 -7.72
N ALA A 563 7.89 4.20 -6.71
CA ALA A 563 7.28 3.27 -5.75
C ALA A 563 6.24 2.38 -6.45
#